data_AF-A0A2M8LG92-F1
#
_entry.id   AF-A0A2M8LG92-F1
#
_cell.length_a   1.000
_cell.length_b   1.000
_cell.length_c   1.000
_cell.angle_alpha   90.00
_cell.angle_beta   90.00
_cell.angle_gamma   90.00
#
_symmetry.space_group_name_H-M   'P 1'
#
loop_
_entity.id
_entity.type
_entity.pdbx_description
1 polymer ?
#
loop_
_entity_poly.entity_id
_entity_poly.type
_entity_poly.pdbx_seq_one_letter_code
_entity_poly.pdbx_strand_id
1 'polypeptide(L)'
;MINLDVVGLFMMISGFIVGLGAVIVVDIHGFLGRKSSYWTEATTRTHKVTKPLIWIGVVCAIIGGMFLYRNESFSGIPLYHAVIAVVLIANGLFLSFVVSPYLLAREREHRQTELLPSSLQKKIVISFILSDLGWWVGLALFVWFIAQKF
;
A
#
# COMPACT_ATOMS: atom_id res chain seq x y z
N MET A 1 32.28 -4.83 8.38
CA MET A 1 31.37 -5.27 7.29
C MET A 1 29.95 -5.16 7.80
N ILE A 2 29.03 -4.53 7.07
CA ILE A 2 27.62 -4.42 7.50
C ILE A 2 26.95 -5.79 7.31
N ASN A 3 26.27 -6.29 8.33
CA ASN A 3 25.52 -7.54 8.25
C ASN A 3 24.28 -7.36 7.35
N LEU A 4 24.14 -8.20 6.32
CA LEU A 4 23.00 -8.20 5.39
C LEU A 4 21.66 -8.41 6.11
N ASP A 5 21.64 -9.13 7.24
CA ASP A 5 20.44 -9.30 8.05
C ASP A 5 19.95 -7.97 8.63
N VAL A 6 20.88 -7.14 9.10
CA VAL A 6 20.58 -5.80 9.64
C VAL A 6 20.03 -4.89 8.55
N VAL A 7 20.64 -4.93 7.36
CA VAL A 7 20.15 -4.18 6.19
C VAL A 7 18.75 -4.64 5.81
N GLY A 8 18.52 -5.95 5.71
CA GLY A 8 17.23 -6.53 5.38
C GLY A 8 16.14 -6.15 6.38
N LEU A 9 16.44 -6.25 7.68
CA LEU A 9 15.55 -5.87 8.77
C LEU A 9 15.19 -4.37 8.71
N PHE A 10 16.20 -3.51 8.58
CA PHE A 10 16.00 -2.07 8.47
C PHE A 10 15.13 -1.71 7.27
N MET A 11 15.41 -2.30 6.11
CA MET A 11 14.65 -2.06 4.87
C MET A 11 13.20 -2.54 5.00
N MET A 12 12.97 -3.72 5.59
CA MET A 12 11.64 -4.26 5.80
C MET A 12 10.81 -3.37 6.74
N ILE A 13 11.38 -3.00 7.90
CA ILE A 13 10.73 -2.11 8.88
C ILE A 13 10.42 -0.75 8.24
N SER A 14 11.40 -0.15 7.54
CA SER A 14 11.21 1.12 6.84
C SER A 14 10.10 1.02 5.79
N GLY A 15 10.06 -0.10 5.06
CA GLY A 15 9.03 -0.41 4.09
C GLY A 15 7.63 -0.41 4.69
N PHE A 16 7.46 -1.09 5.84
CA PHE A 16 6.19 -1.06 6.58
C PHE A 16 5.85 0.33 7.11
N ILE A 17 6.78 1.04 7.76
CA ILE A 17 6.52 2.38 8.31
C ILE A 17 6.05 3.34 7.22
N VAL A 18 6.76 3.40 6.10
CA VAL A 18 6.46 4.33 5.01
C VAL A 18 5.21 3.88 4.25
N GLY A 19 5.12 2.60 3.89
CA GLY A 19 4.05 2.06 3.07
C GLY A 19 2.72 1.96 3.80
N LEU A 20 2.67 1.24 4.92
CA LEU A 20 1.45 1.09 5.72
C LEU A 20 0.98 2.44 6.28
N GLY A 21 1.91 3.28 6.73
CA GLY A 21 1.58 4.64 7.19
C GLY A 21 0.88 5.46 6.12
N ALA A 22 1.38 5.42 4.88
CA ALA A 22 0.76 6.12 3.75
C ALA A 22 -0.61 5.52 3.37
N VAL A 23 -0.76 4.20 3.41
CA VAL A 23 -2.05 3.51 3.13
C VAL A 23 -3.11 3.92 4.13
N ILE A 24 -2.82 3.87 5.44
CA ILE A 24 -3.80 4.24 6.47
C ILE A 24 -4.32 5.67 6.24
N VAL A 25 -3.41 6.61 5.96
CA VAL A 25 -3.79 8.01 5.72
C VAL A 25 -4.71 8.15 4.50
N VAL A 26 -4.36 7.54 3.37
CA VAL A 26 -5.16 7.68 2.14
C VAL A 26 -6.50 6.93 2.23
N ASP A 27 -6.54 5.78 2.88
CA ASP A 27 -7.74 4.94 2.98
C ASP A 27 -8.78 5.58 3.92
N ILE A 28 -8.34 6.19 5.03
CA ILE A 28 -9.23 6.99 5.90
C ILE A 28 -9.85 8.15 5.11
N HIS A 29 -9.02 8.91 4.38
CA HIS A 29 -9.52 10.02 3.56
C HIS A 29 -10.51 9.51 2.51
N GLY A 30 -10.16 8.43 1.80
CA GLY A 30 -11.00 7.87 0.76
C GLY A 30 -12.32 7.32 1.30
N PHE A 31 -12.34 6.74 2.51
CA PHE A 31 -13.57 6.27 3.15
C PHE A 31 -14.51 7.43 3.48
N LEU A 32 -13.97 8.53 4.01
CA LEU A 32 -14.71 9.77 4.29
C LEU A 32 -15.18 10.46 3.00
N GLY A 33 -14.36 10.43 1.95
CA GLY A 33 -14.64 11.02 0.63
C GLY A 33 -15.93 10.51 -0.01
N ARG A 34 -16.32 9.26 0.25
CA ARG A 34 -17.55 8.68 -0.31
C ARG A 34 -18.82 9.46 -0.03
N LYS A 35 -18.87 10.18 1.10
CA LYS A 35 -20.05 10.90 1.57
C LYS A 35 -19.88 12.42 1.56
N SER A 36 -18.71 12.92 1.18
CA SER A 36 -18.40 14.34 1.30
C SER A 36 -17.51 14.83 0.17
N SER A 37 -17.93 15.93 -0.44
CA SER A 37 -17.19 16.66 -1.47
C SER A 37 -15.83 17.14 -0.96
N TYR A 38 -15.80 17.73 0.23
CA TYR A 38 -14.57 18.17 0.91
C TYR A 38 -13.56 17.02 1.05
N TRP A 39 -14.02 15.88 1.58
CA TRP A 39 -13.15 14.72 1.77
C TRP A 39 -12.76 14.05 0.45
N THR A 40 -13.58 14.15 -0.61
CA THR A 40 -13.23 13.66 -1.96
C THR A 40 -12.06 14.46 -2.55
N GLU A 41 -12.10 15.79 -2.43
CA GLU A 41 -11.01 16.66 -2.86
C GLU A 41 -9.75 16.43 -2.02
N ALA A 42 -9.90 16.35 -0.70
CA ALA A 42 -8.79 16.04 0.21
C ALA A 42 -8.15 14.69 -0.13
N THR A 43 -8.94 13.65 -0.39
CA THR A 43 -8.44 12.33 -0.84
C THR A 43 -7.63 12.46 -2.12
N THR A 44 -8.13 13.19 -3.11
CA THR A 44 -7.45 13.35 -4.40
C THR A 44 -6.09 14.03 -4.24
N ARG A 45 -5.99 15.03 -3.37
CA ARG A 45 -4.72 15.72 -3.05
C ARG A 45 -3.78 14.82 -2.24
N THR A 46 -4.28 14.19 -1.18
CA THR A 46 -3.51 13.28 -0.32
C THR A 46 -2.96 12.09 -1.12
N HIS A 47 -3.75 11.55 -2.05
CA HIS A 47 -3.34 10.44 -2.92
C HIS A 47 -2.11 10.76 -3.77
N LYS A 48 -1.95 12.00 -4.25
CA LYS A 48 -0.78 12.42 -5.05
C LYS A 48 0.53 12.28 -4.27
N VAL A 49 0.51 12.53 -2.96
CA VAL A 49 1.68 12.46 -2.08
C VAL A 49 1.87 11.05 -1.52
N THR A 50 0.79 10.40 -1.09
CA THR A 50 0.85 9.07 -0.47
C THR A 50 1.18 7.97 -1.47
N LYS A 51 0.75 8.07 -2.74
CA LYS A 51 1.05 7.06 -3.76
C LYS A 51 2.57 6.79 -3.94
N PRO A 52 3.44 7.80 -4.15
CA PRO A 52 4.89 7.57 -4.15
C PRO A 52 5.42 6.91 -2.88
N LEU A 53 4.91 7.31 -1.71
CA LEU A 53 5.32 6.73 -0.43
C LEU A 53 4.92 5.25 -0.33
N ILE A 54 3.72 4.87 -0.78
CA ILE A 54 3.29 3.47 -0.84
C ILE A 54 4.23 2.66 -1.72
N TRP A 55 4.60 3.18 -2.90
CA TRP A 55 5.56 2.51 -3.79
C TRP A 55 6.94 2.37 -3.17
N ILE A 56 7.46 3.41 -2.53
CA ILE A 56 8.72 3.35 -1.77
C ILE A 56 8.64 2.28 -0.69
N GLY A 57 7.53 2.24 0.05
CA GLY A 57 7.27 1.23 1.08
C GLY A 57 7.31 -0.19 0.53
N VAL A 58 6.61 -0.45 -0.58
CA VAL A 58 6.60 -1.77 -1.26
C VAL A 58 7.99 -2.16 -1.73
N VAL A 59 8.71 -1.26 -2.39
CA VAL A 59 10.07 -1.53 -2.88
C VAL A 59 11.02 -1.83 -1.72
N CYS A 60 10.96 -1.05 -0.64
CA CYS A 60 11.75 -1.28 0.56
C CYS A 60 11.42 -2.64 1.21
N ALA A 61 10.14 -2.99 1.31
CA ALA A 61 9.72 -4.28 1.87
C ALA A 61 10.18 -5.46 1.01
N ILE A 62 10.11 -5.35 -0.32
CA ILE A 62 10.60 -6.39 -1.25
C ILE A 62 12.12 -6.56 -1.11
N ILE A 63 12.89 -5.47 -1.16
CA ILE A 63 14.35 -5.53 -1.03
C ILE A 63 14.73 -6.06 0.36
N GLY A 64 14.05 -5.61 1.41
CA GLY A 64 14.23 -6.10 2.77
C GLY A 64 13.97 -7.60 2.89
N GLY A 65 12.87 -8.08 2.29
CA GLY A 65 12.53 -9.50 2.22
C GLY A 65 13.54 -10.33 1.43
N MET A 66 14.03 -9.82 0.30
CA MET A 66 15.08 -10.49 -0.48
C MET A 66 16.36 -10.70 0.34
N PHE A 67 16.75 -9.73 1.17
CA PHE A 67 17.91 -9.90 2.05
C PHE A 67 17.62 -10.79 3.25
N LEU A 68 16.49 -10.62 3.94
CA LEU A 68 16.13 -11.42 5.12
C LEU A 68 15.90 -12.90 4.80
N TYR A 69 15.25 -13.19 3.67
CA TYR A 69 14.86 -14.55 3.28
C TYR A 69 15.88 -15.24 2.37
N ARG A 70 17.06 -14.65 2.15
CA ARG A 70 18.07 -15.16 1.20
C ARG A 70 18.51 -16.60 1.45
N ASN A 71 18.45 -17.06 2.70
CA ASN A 71 18.84 -18.40 3.14
C ASN A 71 17.62 -19.27 3.51
N GLU A 72 16.40 -18.77 3.35
CA GLU A 72 15.18 -19.52 3.59
C GLU A 72 14.69 -20.18 2.31
N SER A 73 14.00 -21.31 2.44
CA SER A 73 13.27 -21.88 1.31
C SER A 73 12.13 -20.96 0.91
N PHE A 74 11.82 -20.89 -0.40
CA PHE A 74 10.70 -20.10 -0.93
C PHE A 74 9.35 -20.78 -0.68
N SER A 75 9.02 -20.95 0.60
CA SER A 75 7.83 -21.67 1.10
C SER A 75 7.41 -21.06 2.44
N GLY A 76 6.13 -21.10 2.79
CA GLY A 76 5.64 -20.50 4.04
C GLY A 76 5.70 -18.97 3.98
N ILE A 77 6.33 -18.33 4.98
CA ILE A 77 6.32 -16.86 5.14
C ILE A 77 6.91 -16.12 3.92
N PRO A 78 8.11 -16.46 3.40
CA PRO A 78 8.64 -15.82 2.19
C PRO A 78 7.68 -15.89 0.99
N LEU A 79 7.02 -17.03 0.79
CA LEU A 79 6.05 -17.21 -0.29
C LEU A 79 4.79 -16.35 -0.06
N TYR A 80 4.25 -16.33 1.16
CA TYR A 80 3.10 -15.50 1.48
C TYR A 80 3.40 -14.00 1.32
N HIS A 81 4.57 -13.52 1.73
CA HIS A 81 4.99 -12.14 1.48
C HIS A 81 5.11 -11.83 -0.01
N ALA A 82 5.66 -12.74 -0.81
CA ALA A 82 5.73 -12.55 -2.26
C ALA A 82 4.33 -12.44 -2.90
N VAL A 83 3.39 -13.31 -2.50
CA VAL A 83 2.00 -13.25 -2.97
C VAL A 83 1.34 -11.94 -2.54
N ILE A 84 1.49 -11.53 -1.28
CA ILE A 84 0.97 -10.25 -0.79
C ILE A 84 1.56 -9.09 -1.59
N ALA A 85 2.87 -9.08 -1.84
CA ALA A 85 3.52 -8.03 -2.63
C ALA A 85 2.93 -7.95 -4.05
N VAL A 86 2.71 -9.09 -4.71
CA VAL A 86 2.07 -9.13 -6.04
C VAL A 86 0.65 -8.56 -5.99
N VAL A 87 -0.14 -8.94 -4.99
CA VAL A 87 -1.52 -8.43 -4.81
C VAL A 87 -1.51 -6.91 -4.57
N LEU A 88 -0.64 -6.41 -3.70
CA LEU A 88 -0.49 -4.98 -3.40
C LEU A 88 0.00 -4.19 -4.63
N ILE A 89 0.92 -4.74 -5.41
CA ILE A 89 1.38 -4.14 -6.67
C ILE A 89 0.21 -4.05 -7.65
N ALA A 90 -0.52 -5.15 -7.88
CA ALA A 90 -1.67 -5.16 -8.77
C ALA A 90 -2.74 -4.13 -8.35
N ASN A 91 -3.00 -4.04 -7.04
CA ASN A 91 -3.91 -3.05 -6.47
C ASN A 91 -3.41 -1.61 -6.69
N GLY A 92 -2.12 -1.36 -6.44
CA GLY A 92 -1.47 -0.08 -6.67
C GLY A 92 -1.50 0.34 -8.15
N LEU A 93 -1.34 -0.61 -9.07
CA LEU A 93 -1.49 -0.39 -10.52
C LEU A 93 -2.93 -0.01 -10.87
N PHE A 94 -3.94 -0.72 -10.35
CA PHE A 94 -5.34 -0.36 -10.53
C PHE A 94 -5.65 1.08 -10.07
N LEU A 95 -5.24 1.44 -8.86
CA LEU A 95 -5.41 2.81 -8.34
C LEU A 95 -4.65 3.85 -9.16
N SER A 96 -3.48 3.48 -9.68
CA SER A 96 -2.59 4.38 -10.42
C SER A 96 -3.02 4.65 -11.85
N PHE A 97 -3.52 3.64 -12.55
CA PHE A 97 -3.79 3.70 -13.99
C PHE A 97 -5.28 3.74 -14.32
N VAL A 98 -6.16 3.41 -13.37
CA VAL A 98 -7.61 3.50 -13.57
C VAL A 98 -8.21 4.63 -12.75
N VAL A 99 -7.95 4.66 -11.44
CA VAL A 99 -8.61 5.63 -10.55
C VAL A 99 -7.98 7.01 -10.65
N SER A 100 -6.64 7.10 -10.62
CA SER A 100 -5.95 8.39 -10.63
C SER A 100 -6.22 9.21 -11.91
N PRO A 101 -6.18 8.64 -13.14
CA PRO A 101 -6.50 9.40 -14.35
C PRO A 101 -7.94 9.90 -14.36
N TYR A 102 -8.88 9.09 -13.86
CA TYR A 102 -10.29 9.50 -13.73
C TYR A 102 -10.47 10.70 -12.80
N LEU A 103 -9.81 10.69 -11.63
CA LEU A 103 -9.85 11.80 -10.68
C LEU A 103 -9.22 13.08 -11.27
N LEU A 104 -8.07 12.95 -11.94
CA LEU A 104 -7.37 14.07 -12.57
C LEU A 104 -8.17 14.70 -13.71
N ALA A 105 -8.88 13.89 -14.51
CA ALA A 105 -9.76 14.40 -15.56
C ALA A 105 -10.88 15.28 -14.96
N ARG A 106 -11.52 14.83 -13.87
CA ARG A 106 -12.56 15.61 -13.19
C ARG A 106 -12.02 16.87 -12.53
N GLU A 107 -10.81 16.83 -11.97
CA GLU A 107 -10.14 18.02 -11.42
C GLU A 107 -9.90 19.08 -12.50
N ARG A 108 -9.49 18.68 -13.71
CA ARG A 108 -9.32 19.60 -14.86
C ARG A 108 -10.63 20.20 -15.36
N GLU A 109 -11.73 19.49 -15.16
CA GLU A 109 -13.08 19.95 -15.52
C GLU A 109 -13.77 20.74 -14.39
N HIS A 110 -13.07 21.04 -13.29
CA HIS A 110 -13.62 21.68 -12.08
C HIS A 110 -14.75 20.88 -11.39
N ARG A 111 -14.82 19.56 -11.63
CA ARG A 111 -15.81 18.63 -11.06
C ARG A 111 -15.29 17.85 -9.85
N GLN A 112 -14.21 18.32 -9.19
CA GLN A 112 -13.60 17.59 -8.07
C GLN A 112 -14.48 17.46 -6.83
N THR A 113 -15.48 18.33 -6.67
CA THR A 113 -16.42 18.32 -5.53
C THR A 113 -17.58 17.36 -5.74
N GLU A 114 -17.79 16.89 -6.97
CA GLU A 114 -18.83 15.92 -7.26
C GLU A 114 -18.45 14.54 -6.74
N LEU A 115 -19.39 13.87 -6.07
CA LEU A 115 -19.18 12.50 -5.60
C LEU A 115 -18.86 11.56 -6.78
N LEU A 116 -18.07 10.54 -6.49
CA LEU A 116 -17.73 9.51 -7.47
C LEU A 116 -18.96 8.63 -7.78
N PRO A 117 -19.08 8.09 -9.00
CA PRO A 117 -20.12 7.10 -9.31
C PRO A 117 -20.08 5.93 -8.34
N SER A 118 -21.24 5.43 -7.90
CA SER A 118 -21.33 4.39 -6.87
C SER A 118 -20.59 3.09 -7.25
N SER A 119 -20.53 2.77 -8.54
CA SER A 119 -19.76 1.62 -9.04
C SER A 119 -18.25 1.79 -8.82
N LEU A 120 -17.72 2.99 -9.03
CA LEU A 120 -16.31 3.31 -8.81
C LEU A 120 -15.99 3.38 -7.32
N GLN A 121 -16.88 3.97 -6.51
CA GLN A 121 -16.73 3.99 -5.05
C GLN A 121 -16.61 2.57 -4.48
N LYS A 122 -17.45 1.62 -4.92
CA LYS A 122 -17.39 0.22 -4.47
C LYS A 122 -16.03 -0.42 -4.80
N LYS A 123 -15.52 -0.21 -6.02
CA LYS A 123 -14.21 -0.74 -6.44
C LYS A 123 -13.07 -0.15 -5.62
N ILE A 124 -13.12 1.15 -5.35
CA ILE A 124 -12.13 1.84 -4.51
C ILE A 124 -12.15 1.32 -3.08
N VAL A 125 -13.34 1.12 -2.48
CA VAL A 125 -13.45 0.56 -1.13
C VAL A 125 -12.89 -0.86 -1.04
N ILE A 126 -13.20 -1.71 -2.03
CA ILE A 126 -12.63 -3.06 -2.09
C ILE A 126 -11.10 -2.99 -2.19
N SER A 127 -10.59 -2.07 -3.01
CA SER A 127 -9.16 -1.82 -3.17
C SER A 127 -8.48 -1.36 -1.87
N PHE A 128 -9.13 -0.51 -1.08
CA PHE A 128 -8.65 -0.09 0.25
C PHE A 128 -8.61 -1.26 1.23
N ILE A 129 -9.71 -2.00 1.36
CA ILE A 129 -9.78 -3.17 2.25
C ILE A 129 -8.70 -4.21 1.89
N LEU A 130 -8.52 -4.48 0.60
CA LEU A 130 -7.47 -5.37 0.12
C LEU A 130 -6.07 -4.87 0.49
N SER A 131 -5.83 -3.57 0.35
CA SER A 131 -4.57 -2.92 0.69
C SER A 131 -4.29 -3.04 2.19
N ASP A 132 -5.24 -2.60 3.03
CA ASP A 132 -5.14 -2.67 4.49
C ASP A 132 -4.85 -4.10 4.97
N LEU A 133 -5.63 -5.08 4.49
CA LEU A 133 -5.40 -6.48 4.84
C LEU A 133 -4.02 -6.96 4.38
N GLY A 134 -3.61 -6.63 3.15
CA GLY A 134 -2.30 -7.02 2.63
C GLY A 134 -1.15 -6.49 3.49
N TRP A 135 -1.18 -5.21 3.84
CA TRP A 135 -0.14 -4.60 4.66
C TRP A 135 -0.12 -5.13 6.10
N TRP A 136 -1.29 -5.25 6.75
CA TRP A 136 -1.37 -5.74 8.13
C TRP A 136 -1.05 -7.22 8.26
N VAL A 137 -1.53 -8.06 7.33
CA VAL A 137 -1.15 -9.48 7.30
C VAL A 137 0.34 -9.61 6.99
N GLY A 138 0.88 -8.83 6.05
CA GLY A 138 2.30 -8.78 5.78
C GLY A 138 3.12 -8.43 7.03
N LEU A 139 2.71 -7.40 7.78
CA LEU A 139 3.37 -7.01 9.01
C LEU A 139 3.29 -8.12 10.08
N ALA A 140 2.12 -8.72 10.27
CA ALA A 140 1.94 -9.80 11.23
C ALA A 140 2.83 -11.02 10.92
N LEU A 141 2.91 -11.42 9.65
CA LEU A 141 3.81 -12.49 9.19
C LEU A 141 5.28 -12.13 9.40
N PHE A 142 5.66 -10.87 9.19
CA PHE A 142 7.02 -10.40 9.44
C PHE A 142 7.37 -10.44 10.93
N VAL A 143 6.48 -9.96 11.81
CA VAL A 143 6.65 -10.05 13.26
C VAL A 143 6.78 -11.50 13.70
N TRP A 144 5.92 -12.39 13.17
CA TRP A 144 5.98 -13.82 13.44
C TRP A 144 7.32 -14.42 13.02
N PHE A 145 7.83 -14.06 11.83
CA PHE A 145 9.14 -14.51 11.35
C PHE A 145 10.26 -14.09 12.29
N ILE A 146 10.27 -12.83 12.73
CA ILE A 146 11.30 -12.32 13.66
C ILE A 146 11.23 -13.11 14.97
N ALA A 147 10.05 -13.26 15.56
CA ALA A 147 9.86 -13.93 16.85
C ALA A 147 10.25 -15.42 16.86
N GLN A 148 10.36 -16.06 15.69
CA GLN A 148 10.83 -17.45 15.57
C GLN A 148 12.33 -17.56 15.29
N LYS A 149 12.93 -16.54 14.67
CA LYS A 149 14.33 -16.56 14.21
C LYS A 149 15.28 -15.82 15.15
N PHE A 150 14.77 -14.93 16.00
CA PHE A 150 15.50 -14.14 16.98
C PHE A 150 14.90 -14.35 18.37
#